data_AF-A0A7V5CS53-F1
#
_entry.id   AF-A0A7V5CS53-F1
#
_cell.length_a   1.000
_cell.length_b   1.000
_cell.length_c   1.000
_cell.angle_alpha   90.00
_cell.angle_beta   90.00
_cell.angle_gamma   90.00
#
_symmetry.space_group_name_H-M   'P 1'
#
loop_
_entity.id
_entity.type
_entity.pdbx_description
1 polymer ?
#
loop_
_entity_poly.entity_id
_entity_poly.type
_entity_poly.pdbx_seq_one_letter_code
_entity_poly.pdbx_strand_id
1 'polypeptide(L)'
;MEQQILVMAALFYGILMLLAIYWIVYFNLAGVRQAFAQAAAARHGEDAYGHVLLSGQHEHARVSIAQIVVWITGVLFFLGGFGMVFMAWREFPVFVLGWVINGLGALLFDLLWACLLFYAGLGLLLRWRAGWMVAVFLQLYSLLSVFLLLLPGYPAHMIHAMQIISSRYSSMPGGATAFSPETNARFLMAGSALSGAIALLILIALVYCRRHYLRAA
;
A
#
# COMPACT_ATOMS: atom_id res chain seq x y z
N MET A 1 13.88 25.27 0.67
CA MET A 1 14.11 24.02 -0.08
C MET A 1 13.14 22.91 0.32
N GLU A 2 12.93 22.63 1.61
CA GLU A 2 12.05 21.53 2.06
C GLU A 2 10.57 21.67 1.67
N GLN A 3 10.04 22.89 1.71
CA GLN A 3 8.66 23.18 1.30
C GLN A 3 8.44 22.89 -0.20
N GLN A 4 9.47 23.07 -1.04
CA GLN A 4 9.42 22.73 -2.46
C GLN A 4 9.37 21.21 -2.67
N ILE A 5 10.07 20.43 -1.84
CA ILE A 5 10.06 18.96 -1.90
C ILE A 5 8.68 18.41 -1.52
N LEU A 6 8.05 18.93 -0.46
CA LEU A 6 6.70 18.50 -0.06
C LEU A 6 5.65 18.87 -1.11
N VAL A 7 5.75 20.06 -1.71
CA VAL A 7 4.87 20.48 -2.81
C VAL A 7 5.10 19.61 -4.04
N MET A 8 6.34 19.28 -4.38
CA MET A 8 6.65 18.36 -5.49
C MET A 8 6.10 16.95 -5.23
N ALA A 9 6.24 16.42 -4.01
CA ALA A 9 5.67 15.12 -3.65
C ALA A 9 4.14 15.15 -3.72
N ALA A 10 3.49 16.17 -3.16
CA ALA A 10 2.04 16.33 -3.22
C ALA A 10 1.52 16.46 -4.65
N LEU A 11 2.22 17.22 -5.52
CA LEU A 11 1.89 17.33 -6.94
C LEU A 11 2.08 15.99 -7.65
N PHE A 12 3.16 15.28 -7.38
CA PHE A 12 3.44 13.98 -7.99
C PHE A 12 2.37 12.94 -7.62
N TYR A 13 2.07 12.79 -6.32
CA TYR A 13 1.00 11.90 -5.86
C TYR A 13 -0.39 12.36 -6.34
N GLY A 14 -0.63 13.67 -6.42
CA GLY A 14 -1.86 14.22 -6.98
C GLY A 14 -2.03 13.89 -8.46
N ILE A 15 -0.97 14.01 -9.26
CA ILE A 15 -0.97 13.64 -10.68
C ILE A 15 -1.19 12.14 -10.85
N LEU A 16 -0.53 11.30 -10.04
CA LEU A 16 -0.74 9.85 -10.08
C LEU A 16 -2.18 9.47 -9.70
N MET A 17 -2.75 10.14 -8.69
CA MET A 17 -4.15 9.94 -8.31
C MET A 17 -5.10 10.36 -9.44
N LEU A 18 -4.86 11.50 -10.09
CA LEU A 18 -5.67 11.96 -11.23
C LEU A 18 -5.55 11.01 -12.43
N LEU A 19 -4.36 10.47 -12.71
CA LEU A 19 -4.16 9.43 -13.72
C LEU A 19 -4.95 8.16 -13.40
N ALA A 20 -4.91 7.70 -12.14
CA ALA A 20 -5.68 6.53 -11.71
C ALA A 20 -7.19 6.77 -11.85
N ILE A 21 -7.69 7.93 -11.40
CA ILE A 21 -9.10 8.31 -11.56
C ILE A 21 -9.47 8.41 -13.04
N TYR A 22 -8.63 9.04 -13.86
CA TYR A 22 -8.83 9.15 -15.30
C TYR A 22 -8.99 7.77 -15.94
N TRP A 23 -8.10 6.83 -15.65
CA TRP A 23 -8.19 5.47 -16.19
C TRP A 23 -9.43 4.72 -15.71
N ILE A 24 -9.79 4.85 -14.42
CA ILE A 24 -11.01 4.23 -13.87
C ILE A 24 -12.25 4.77 -14.58
N VAL A 25 -12.35 6.10 -14.75
CA VAL A 25 -13.48 6.75 -15.43
C VAL A 25 -13.49 6.36 -16.91
N TYR A 26 -12.36 6.48 -17.60
CA TYR A 26 -12.21 6.20 -19.02
C TYR A 26 -12.63 4.76 -19.35
N PHE A 27 -12.16 3.77 -18.59
CA PHE A 27 -12.54 2.36 -18.80
C PHE A 27 -13.97 2.04 -18.36
N ASN A 28 -14.64 2.90 -17.59
CA ASN A 28 -16.05 2.75 -17.24
C ASN A 28 -17.01 3.46 -18.20
N LEU A 29 -16.52 4.32 -19.09
CA LEU A 29 -17.36 4.97 -20.10
C LEU A 29 -18.01 3.90 -20.99
N ALA A 30 -19.33 4.01 -21.17
CA ALA A 30 -20.12 3.04 -21.92
C ALA A 30 -19.58 2.84 -23.35
N GLY A 31 -19.14 3.93 -24.01
CA GLY A 31 -18.56 3.86 -25.35
C GLY A 31 -17.22 3.13 -25.42
N VAL A 32 -16.36 3.29 -24.41
CA VAL A 32 -15.07 2.57 -24.33
C VAL A 32 -15.32 1.10 -24.03
N ARG A 33 -16.20 0.78 -23.08
CA ARG A 33 -16.61 -0.60 -22.80
C ARG A 33 -17.21 -1.29 -24.01
N GLN A 34 -18.05 -0.59 -24.77
CA GLN A 34 -18.63 -1.10 -26.02
C GLN A 34 -17.57 -1.26 -27.11
N ALA A 35 -16.63 -0.33 -27.26
CA ALA A 35 -15.54 -0.45 -28.23
C ALA A 35 -14.62 -1.65 -27.93
N PHE A 36 -14.29 -1.89 -26.65
CA PHE A 36 -13.54 -3.07 -26.25
C PHE A 36 -14.36 -4.36 -26.41
N ALA A 37 -15.66 -4.34 -26.11
CA ALA A 37 -16.55 -5.48 -26.34
C ALA A 37 -16.73 -5.78 -27.84
N GLN A 38 -16.81 -4.76 -28.69
CA GLN A 38 -16.88 -4.90 -30.15
C GLN A 38 -15.56 -5.36 -30.74
N ALA A 39 -14.42 -4.84 -30.27
CA ALA A 39 -13.09 -5.33 -30.66
C ALA A 39 -12.86 -6.79 -30.21
N ALA A 40 -13.37 -7.18 -29.04
CA ALA A 40 -13.34 -8.57 -28.59
C ALA A 40 -14.28 -9.47 -29.40
N ALA A 41 -15.48 -8.98 -29.77
CA ALA A 41 -16.43 -9.72 -30.60
C ALA A 41 -15.97 -9.87 -32.05
N ALA A 42 -15.34 -8.83 -32.62
CA ALA A 42 -14.80 -8.81 -33.98
C ALA A 42 -13.62 -9.77 -34.15
N ARG A 43 -12.96 -10.16 -33.06
CA ARG A 43 -11.86 -11.14 -33.08
C ARG A 43 -12.33 -12.59 -33.17
N HIS A 44 -13.63 -12.87 -33.22
CA HIS A 44 -14.21 -14.21 -33.47
C HIS A 44 -13.45 -15.39 -32.82
N GLY A 45 -13.05 -15.18 -31.57
CA GLY A 45 -12.28 -16.17 -30.85
C GLY A 45 -10.83 -16.27 -31.30
N GLU A 46 -10.13 -15.16 -31.53
CA GLU A 46 -8.68 -15.10 -31.62
C GLU A 46 -8.12 -14.14 -30.57
N ASP A 47 -7.06 -14.53 -29.85
CA ASP A 47 -6.39 -13.65 -28.89
C ASP A 47 -5.56 -12.56 -29.60
N ALA A 48 -4.89 -11.69 -28.83
CA ALA A 48 -4.06 -10.61 -29.40
C ALA A 48 -2.86 -11.12 -30.24
N TYR A 49 -2.61 -12.43 -30.25
CA TYR A 49 -1.54 -13.11 -30.97
C TYR A 49 -2.06 -14.07 -32.06
N GLY A 50 -3.37 -14.10 -32.33
CA GLY A 50 -3.98 -14.93 -33.38
C GLY A 50 -4.27 -16.37 -32.97
N HIS A 51 -4.35 -16.69 -31.67
CA HIS A 51 -4.70 -18.02 -31.20
C HIS A 51 -6.21 -18.20 -31.07
N VAL A 52 -6.74 -19.29 -31.65
CA VAL A 52 -8.16 -19.67 -31.58
C VAL A 52 -8.61 -19.91 -30.13
N LEU A 53 -9.33 -18.95 -29.56
CA LEU A 53 -10.07 -19.00 -28.31
C LEU A 53 -11.22 -20.00 -28.44
N LEU A 54 -11.12 -21.12 -27.72
CA LEU A 54 -12.16 -22.13 -27.61
C LEU A 54 -13.46 -21.50 -27.06
N SER A 55 -14.58 -21.75 -27.73
CA SER A 55 -15.92 -21.31 -27.33
C SER A 55 -16.24 -21.82 -25.92
N GLY A 56 -16.22 -20.91 -24.94
CA GLY A 56 -16.42 -21.21 -23.52
C GLY A 56 -15.31 -20.71 -22.59
N GLN A 57 -14.14 -20.28 -23.12
CA GLN A 57 -13.04 -19.77 -22.30
C GLN A 57 -13.16 -18.30 -21.85
N HIS A 58 -14.22 -17.60 -22.24
CA HIS A 58 -14.49 -16.21 -21.85
C HIS A 58 -15.79 -16.06 -21.07
N GLU A 59 -16.10 -16.98 -20.17
CA GLU A 59 -16.68 -16.47 -18.92
C GLU A 59 -15.60 -15.58 -18.31
N HIS A 60 -15.74 -14.26 -18.43
CA HIS A 60 -14.98 -13.34 -17.61
C HIS A 60 -15.17 -13.80 -16.17
N ALA A 61 -14.20 -14.54 -15.64
CA ALA A 61 -14.27 -15.06 -14.28
C ALA A 61 -14.58 -13.87 -13.40
N ARG A 62 -15.80 -13.85 -12.82
CA ARG A 62 -16.32 -12.68 -12.12
C ARG A 62 -15.25 -12.25 -11.12
N VAL A 63 -14.65 -11.09 -11.36
CA VAL A 63 -13.58 -10.59 -10.49
C VAL A 63 -14.22 -10.39 -9.12
N SER A 64 -13.83 -11.25 -8.18
CA SER A 64 -14.39 -11.20 -6.83
C SER A 64 -13.94 -9.90 -6.14
N ILE A 65 -14.76 -9.36 -5.24
CA ILE A 65 -14.42 -8.16 -4.47
C ILE A 65 -13.08 -8.36 -3.73
N ALA A 66 -12.85 -9.56 -3.19
CA ALA A 66 -11.60 -9.89 -2.52
C ALA A 66 -10.38 -9.82 -3.45
N GLN A 67 -10.53 -10.16 -4.73
CA GLN A 67 -9.47 -10.00 -5.72
C GLN A 67 -9.16 -8.52 -6.01
N ILE A 68 -10.20 -7.67 -6.06
CA ILE A 68 -10.03 -6.21 -6.20
C ILE A 68 -9.25 -5.66 -5.00
N VAL A 69 -9.59 -6.09 -3.78
CA VAL A 69 -8.87 -5.71 -2.55
C VAL A 69 -7.40 -6.12 -2.63
N VAL A 70 -7.08 -7.32 -3.12
CA VAL A 70 -5.68 -7.76 -3.30
C VAL A 70 -4.92 -6.90 -4.30
N TRP A 71 -5.54 -6.51 -5.42
CA TRP A 71 -4.91 -5.62 -6.40
C TRP A 71 -4.66 -4.22 -5.85
N ILE A 72 -5.65 -3.64 -5.18
CA ILE A 72 -5.51 -2.35 -4.49
C ILE A 72 -4.37 -2.44 -3.47
N THR A 73 -4.32 -3.52 -2.69
CA THR A 73 -3.24 -3.77 -1.73
C THR A 73 -1.87 -3.81 -2.42
N GLY A 74 -1.77 -4.48 -3.57
CA GLY A 74 -0.54 -4.51 -4.36
C GLY A 74 -0.06 -3.11 -4.74
N VAL A 75 -0.96 -2.25 -5.22
CA VAL A 75 -0.65 -0.84 -5.55
C VAL A 75 -0.27 -0.03 -4.31
N LEU A 76 -1.01 -0.20 -3.20
CA LEU A 76 -0.70 0.47 -1.94
C LEU A 76 0.67 0.09 -1.40
N PHE A 77 1.13 -1.15 -1.62
CA PHE A 77 2.49 -1.54 -1.27
C PHE A 77 3.55 -0.80 -2.08
N PHE A 78 3.34 -0.54 -3.37
CA PHE A 78 4.25 0.33 -4.12
C PHE A 78 4.29 1.75 -3.56
N LEU A 79 3.12 2.33 -3.28
CA LEU A 79 3.04 3.66 -2.67
C LEU A 79 3.76 3.72 -1.31
N GLY A 80 3.56 2.70 -0.47
CA GLY A 80 4.26 2.54 0.79
C GLY A 80 5.76 2.39 0.62
N GLY A 81 6.21 1.60 -0.37
CA GLY A 81 7.62 1.40 -0.67
C GLY A 81 8.31 2.70 -1.10
N PHE A 82 7.68 3.50 -1.95
CA PHE A 82 8.17 4.84 -2.29
C PHE A 82 8.21 5.77 -1.07
N GLY A 83 7.20 5.69 -0.19
CA GLY A 83 7.20 6.42 1.07
C GLY A 83 8.41 6.07 1.95
N MET A 84 8.76 4.80 2.06
CA MET A 84 9.94 4.35 2.81
C MET A 84 11.26 4.83 2.19
N VAL A 85 11.39 4.81 0.86
CA VAL A 85 12.56 5.39 0.18
C VAL A 85 12.69 6.88 0.47
N PHE A 86 11.57 7.61 0.48
CA PHE A 86 11.56 9.02 0.83
C PHE A 86 11.97 9.26 2.29
N MET A 87 11.50 8.44 3.23
CA MET A 87 11.89 8.49 4.64
C MET A 87 13.39 8.20 4.81
N ALA A 88 13.91 7.18 4.14
CA ALA A 88 15.34 6.84 4.13
C ALA A 88 16.18 8.00 3.63
N TRP A 89 15.77 8.65 2.53
CA TRP A 89 16.49 9.79 1.95
C TRP A 89 16.52 11.00 2.88
N ARG A 90 15.49 11.15 3.72
CA ARG A 90 15.38 12.23 4.72
C ARG A 90 15.95 11.85 6.09
N GLU A 91 16.54 10.66 6.20
CA GLU A 91 17.10 10.11 7.44
C GLU A 91 16.11 10.15 8.62
N PHE A 92 14.84 9.83 8.34
CA PHE A 92 13.83 9.77 9.40
C PHE A 92 14.18 8.68 10.43
N PRO A 93 14.01 8.94 11.73
CA PRO A 93 14.14 7.90 12.72
C PRO A 93 13.01 6.88 12.54
N VAL A 94 13.38 5.60 12.57
CA VAL A 94 12.42 4.50 12.41
C VAL A 94 11.98 4.03 13.78
N PHE A 95 10.67 3.81 13.92
CA PHE A 95 10.10 3.16 15.09
C PHE A 95 9.79 1.69 14.78
N VAL A 96 10.52 0.78 15.42
CA VAL A 96 10.39 -0.67 15.24
C VAL A 96 10.08 -1.32 16.57
N LEU A 97 8.86 -1.84 16.74
CA LEU A 97 8.46 -2.63 17.91
C LEU A 97 8.81 -1.97 19.27
N GLY A 98 8.65 -0.65 19.39
CA GLY A 98 8.93 0.10 20.62
C GLY A 98 10.30 0.80 20.64
N TRP A 99 11.18 0.46 19.71
CA TRP A 99 12.54 1.00 19.65
C TRP A 99 12.68 2.08 18.59
N VAL A 100 13.38 3.16 18.94
CA VAL A 100 13.75 4.22 18.00
C VAL A 100 15.14 3.94 17.46
N ILE A 101 15.22 3.64 16.18
CA ILE A 101 16.47 3.42 15.46
C ILE A 101 16.82 4.70 14.71
N ASN A 102 18.09 5.09 14.73
CA ASN A 102 18.60 6.32 14.11
C ASN A 102 19.80 6.02 13.19
N GLY A 103 20.12 6.97 12.30
CA GLY A 103 21.33 6.93 11.46
C GLY A 103 21.31 5.77 10.46
N LEU A 104 22.46 5.12 10.28
CA LEU A 104 22.61 4.04 9.30
C LEU A 104 21.63 2.88 9.53
N GLY A 105 21.32 2.55 10.79
CA GLY A 105 20.37 1.49 11.12
C GLY A 105 18.95 1.81 10.65
N ALA A 106 18.52 3.07 10.77
CA ALA A 106 17.23 3.55 10.29
C ALA A 106 17.16 3.46 8.76
N LEU A 107 18.20 3.96 8.08
CA LEU A 107 18.31 3.93 6.63
C LEU A 107 18.26 2.49 6.07
N LEU A 108 19.02 1.56 6.65
CA LEU A 108 19.02 0.16 6.22
C LEU A 108 17.66 -0.49 6.45
N PHE A 109 17.00 -0.16 7.56
CA PHE A 109 15.66 -0.68 7.84
C PHE A 109 14.64 -0.15 6.81
N ASP A 110 14.61 1.15 6.55
CA ASP A 110 13.67 1.75 5.59
C ASP A 110 13.86 1.20 4.18
N LEU A 111 15.12 1.03 3.73
CA LEU A 111 15.41 0.44 2.42
C LEU A 111 14.99 -1.04 2.36
N LEU A 112 15.28 -1.82 3.40
CA LEU A 112 14.83 -3.21 3.49
C LEU A 112 13.30 -3.28 3.46
N TRP A 113 12.63 -2.40 4.19
CA TRP A 113 11.18 -2.34 4.26
C TRP A 113 10.56 -1.93 2.91
N ALA A 114 11.18 -0.98 2.21
CA ALA A 114 10.82 -0.60 0.85
C ALA A 114 10.94 -1.78 -0.11
N CYS A 115 12.04 -2.53 -0.06
CA CYS A 115 12.24 -3.73 -0.88
C CYS A 115 11.17 -4.78 -0.61
N LEU A 116 10.83 -5.04 0.66
CA LEU A 116 9.77 -5.99 1.02
C LEU A 116 8.41 -5.55 0.48
N LEU A 117 8.10 -4.26 0.57
CA LEU A 117 6.86 -3.70 0.03
C LEU A 117 6.79 -3.80 -1.49
N PHE A 118 7.84 -3.44 -2.22
CA PHE A 118 7.89 -3.59 -3.67
C PHE A 118 7.81 -5.06 -4.09
N TYR A 119 8.51 -5.95 -3.39
CA TYR A 119 8.49 -7.38 -3.67
C TYR A 119 7.10 -7.99 -3.43
N ALA A 120 6.43 -7.61 -2.34
CA ALA A 120 5.07 -8.02 -2.05
C ALA A 120 4.08 -7.44 -3.08
N GLY A 121 4.20 -6.15 -3.40
CA GLY A 121 3.34 -5.47 -4.37
C GLY A 121 3.44 -6.11 -5.75
N LEU A 122 4.66 -6.28 -6.25
CA LEU A 122 4.93 -6.96 -7.51
C LEU A 122 4.41 -8.39 -7.48
N GLY A 123 4.61 -9.10 -6.37
CA GLY A 123 4.15 -10.47 -6.24
C GLY A 123 2.66 -10.67 -6.17
N LEU A 124 1.94 -9.71 -5.60
CA LEU A 124 0.49 -9.68 -5.69
C LEU A 124 0.07 -9.43 -7.14
N LEU A 125 0.63 -8.43 -7.83
CA LEU A 125 0.26 -8.14 -9.23
C LEU A 125 0.59 -9.28 -10.21
N LEU A 126 1.79 -9.85 -10.10
CA LEU A 126 2.26 -11.00 -10.90
C LEU A 126 1.73 -12.35 -10.40
N ARG A 127 0.96 -12.35 -9.31
CA ARG A 127 0.29 -13.53 -8.74
C ARG A 127 1.23 -14.69 -8.36
N TRP A 128 2.46 -14.40 -7.96
CA TRP A 128 3.41 -15.43 -7.56
C TRP A 128 3.33 -15.78 -6.07
N ARG A 129 3.79 -16.99 -5.71
CA ARG A 129 3.66 -17.51 -4.34
C ARG A 129 4.53 -16.78 -3.32
N ALA A 130 5.76 -16.42 -3.70
CA ALA A 130 6.72 -15.84 -2.75
C ALA A 130 6.29 -14.44 -2.29
N GLY A 131 5.99 -13.52 -3.21
CA GLY A 131 5.50 -12.19 -2.84
C GLY A 131 4.12 -12.21 -2.17
N TRP A 132 3.29 -13.21 -2.45
CA TRP A 132 2.08 -13.44 -1.66
C TRP A 132 2.39 -13.78 -0.19
N MET A 133 3.37 -14.66 0.07
CA MET A 133 3.80 -14.98 1.43
C MET A 133 4.37 -13.75 2.14
N VAL A 134 5.13 -12.92 1.44
CA VAL A 134 5.63 -11.64 1.98
C VAL A 134 4.47 -10.69 2.29
N ALA A 135 3.46 -10.60 1.42
CA ALA A 135 2.27 -9.79 1.69
C ALA A 135 1.54 -10.24 2.97
N VAL A 136 1.34 -11.55 3.15
CA VAL A 136 0.75 -12.12 4.37
C VAL A 136 1.60 -11.78 5.59
N PHE A 137 2.92 -11.96 5.51
CA PHE A 137 3.84 -11.60 6.58
C PHE A 137 3.73 -10.12 6.98
N LEU A 138 3.67 -9.22 6.00
CA LEU A 138 3.53 -7.78 6.25
C LEU A 138 2.20 -7.43 6.93
N GLN A 139 1.10 -8.11 6.57
CA GLN A 139 -0.18 -7.92 7.26
C GLN A 139 -0.14 -8.44 8.70
N LEU A 140 0.50 -9.60 8.93
CA LEU A 140 0.68 -10.13 10.29
C LEU A 140 1.55 -9.20 11.15
N TYR A 141 2.61 -8.63 10.58
CA TYR A 141 3.43 -7.63 11.25
C TYR A 141 2.62 -6.38 11.61
N SER A 142 1.76 -5.91 10.70
CA SER A 142 0.85 -4.79 10.96
C SER A 142 -0.14 -5.08 12.11
N LEU A 143 -0.69 -6.30 12.16
CA LEU A 143 -1.54 -6.70 13.29
C LEU A 143 -0.75 -6.75 14.60
N LEU A 144 0.47 -7.29 14.57
CA LEU A 144 1.35 -7.33 15.73
C LEU A 144 1.64 -5.93 16.27
N SER A 145 1.93 -4.95 15.40
CA SER A 145 2.20 -3.57 15.84
C SER A 145 0.99 -2.93 16.53
N VAL A 146 -0.23 -3.25 16.09
CA VAL A 146 -1.47 -2.80 16.74
C VAL A 146 -1.67 -3.49 18.09
N PHE A 147 -1.37 -4.78 18.21
CA PHE A 147 -1.41 -5.47 19.51
C PHE A 147 -0.39 -4.89 20.50
N LEU A 148 0.80 -4.51 20.03
CA LEU A 148 1.80 -3.88 20.89
C LEU A 148 1.33 -2.53 21.44
N LEU A 149 0.51 -1.78 20.71
CA LEU A 149 -0.08 -0.54 21.20
C LEU A 149 -1.08 -0.73 22.35
N LEU A 150 -1.61 -1.94 22.54
CA LEU A 150 -2.45 -2.29 23.69
C LEU A 150 -1.61 -2.58 24.95
N LEU A 151 -0.30 -2.77 24.82
CA LEU A 151 0.57 -3.01 25.96
C LEU A 151 0.76 -1.72 26.77
N PRO A 152 0.68 -1.79 28.12
CA PRO A 152 0.93 -0.64 28.97
C PRO A 152 2.36 -0.12 28.77
N GLY A 153 2.51 1.20 28.61
CA GLY A 153 3.80 1.86 28.40
C GLY A 153 4.25 1.95 26.93
N TYR A 154 3.74 1.10 26.03
CA TYR A 154 4.09 1.17 24.61
C TYR A 154 3.67 2.48 23.92
N PRO A 155 2.46 3.03 24.19
CA PRO A 155 2.09 4.35 23.66
C PRO A 155 3.06 5.46 24.08
N ALA A 156 3.63 5.40 25.29
CA ALA A 156 4.58 6.41 25.76
C ALA A 156 5.88 6.40 24.94
N HIS A 157 6.39 5.21 24.58
CA HIS A 157 7.54 5.08 23.68
C HIS A 157 7.26 5.66 22.30
N MET A 158 6.04 5.45 21.78
CA MET A 158 5.67 5.98 20.47
C MET A 158 5.47 7.51 20.49
N ILE A 159 4.90 8.05 21.56
CA ILE A 159 4.81 9.51 21.78
C ILE A 159 6.21 10.12 21.87
N HIS A 160 7.13 9.50 22.60
CA HIS A 160 8.52 9.95 22.68
C HIS A 160 9.21 9.93 21.32
N ALA A 161 9.01 8.88 20.51
CA ALA A 161 9.52 8.82 19.14
C ALA A 161 8.95 9.97 18.27
N MET A 162 7.64 10.24 18.38
CA MET A 162 7.00 11.36 17.69
C MET A 162 7.54 12.72 18.15
N GLN A 163 7.86 12.88 19.43
CA GLN A 163 8.47 14.11 19.95
C GLN A 163 9.89 14.31 19.38
N ILE A 164 10.68 13.25 19.25
CA ILE A 164 12.00 13.32 18.59
C ILE A 164 11.82 13.79 17.13
N ILE A 165 10.89 13.19 16.39
CA ILE A 165 10.58 13.59 15.01
C ILE A 165 10.12 15.06 14.96
N SER A 166 9.16 15.42 15.80
CA SER A 166 8.63 16.78 15.87
C SER A 166 9.72 17.80 16.19
N SER A 167 10.63 17.50 17.13
CA SER A 167 11.73 18.40 17.47
C SER A 167 12.68 18.64 16.28
N ARG A 168 13.01 17.57 15.52
CA ARG A 168 13.89 17.66 14.34
C ARG A 168 13.26 18.38 13.16
N TYR A 169 11.95 18.27 13.00
CA TYR A 169 11.21 18.84 11.85
C TYR A 169 10.25 19.97 12.24
N SER A 170 10.43 20.55 13.43
CA SER A 170 9.60 21.64 13.96
C SER A 170 9.65 22.91 13.10
N SER A 171 10.71 23.07 12.31
CA SER A 171 10.88 24.13 11.32
C SER A 171 10.10 23.91 10.02
N MET A 172 9.49 22.74 9.81
CA MET A 172 8.62 22.52 8.65
C MET A 172 7.27 23.25 8.83
N PRO A 173 6.72 23.90 7.80
CA PRO A 173 5.43 24.57 7.89
C PRO A 173 4.32 23.59 8.31
N GLY A 174 3.69 23.84 9.45
CA GLY A 174 2.69 22.96 10.10
C GLY A 174 3.25 22.01 11.18
N GLY A 175 4.57 21.97 11.39
CA GLY A 175 5.22 21.06 12.35
C GLY A 175 4.93 21.35 13.83
N ALA A 176 4.59 22.60 14.18
CA ALA A 176 4.29 22.98 15.57
C ALA A 176 2.87 22.56 16.01
N THR A 177 1.92 22.44 15.07
CA THR A 177 0.51 22.13 15.37
C THR A 177 0.14 20.68 15.06
N ALA A 178 0.83 20.03 14.13
CA ALA A 178 0.59 18.63 13.75
C ALA A 178 1.06 17.61 14.80
N PHE A 179 1.84 18.02 15.81
CA PHE A 179 2.49 17.11 16.75
C PHE A 179 2.23 17.43 18.24
N SER A 180 1.07 18.00 18.60
CA SER A 180 0.76 18.25 20.02
C SER A 180 0.52 16.93 20.79
N PRO A 181 1.05 16.76 22.02
CA PRO A 181 1.07 15.45 22.70
C PRO A 181 -0.32 14.84 22.98
N GLU A 182 -1.29 15.67 23.37
CA GLU A 182 -2.63 15.21 23.76
C GLU A 182 -3.52 14.86 22.57
N THR A 183 -3.46 15.67 21.51
CA THR A 183 -4.19 15.39 20.25
C THR A 183 -3.59 14.17 19.56
N ASN A 184 -2.25 14.03 19.60
CA ASN A 184 -1.57 12.89 18.99
C ASN A 184 -1.98 11.56 19.60
N ALA A 185 -2.04 11.41 20.92
CA ALA A 185 -2.28 10.10 21.54
C ALA A 185 -3.62 9.46 21.12
N ARG A 186 -4.72 10.24 21.08
CA ARG A 186 -6.04 9.74 20.67
C ARG A 186 -6.13 9.45 19.17
N PHE A 187 -5.60 10.35 18.34
CA PHE A 187 -5.55 10.15 16.89
C PHE A 187 -4.68 8.95 16.52
N LEU A 188 -3.59 8.74 17.24
CA LEU A 188 -2.66 7.65 17.05
C LEU A 188 -3.29 6.32 17.44
N MET A 189 -4.03 6.25 18.55
CA MET A 189 -4.78 5.03 18.90
C MET A 189 -5.88 4.73 17.89
N ALA A 190 -6.67 5.74 17.50
CA ALA A 190 -7.75 5.57 16.52
C ALA A 190 -7.21 5.19 15.12
N GLY A 191 -6.15 5.86 14.66
CA GLY A 191 -5.48 5.56 13.40
C GLY A 191 -4.84 4.18 13.40
N SER A 192 -4.24 3.77 14.52
CA SER A 192 -3.67 2.42 14.65
C SER A 192 -4.74 1.35 14.65
N ALA A 193 -5.84 1.54 15.39
CA ALA A 193 -6.98 0.61 15.38
C ALA A 193 -7.59 0.48 13.96
N LEU A 194 -7.76 1.60 13.26
CA LEU A 194 -8.23 1.60 11.87
C LEU A 194 -7.25 0.86 10.94
N SER A 195 -5.94 1.11 11.09
CA SER A 195 -4.92 0.42 10.30
C SER A 195 -4.91 -1.08 10.55
N GLY A 196 -5.14 -1.52 11.80
CA GLY A 196 -5.26 -2.93 12.17
C GLY A 196 -6.51 -3.57 11.57
N ALA A 197 -7.65 -2.87 11.58
CA ALA A 197 -8.87 -3.34 10.93
C ALA A 197 -8.67 -3.51 9.41
N ILE A 198 -8.01 -2.54 8.76
CA ILE A 198 -7.67 -2.62 7.33
C ILE A 198 -6.74 -3.82 7.08
N ALA A 199 -5.69 -3.99 7.89
CA ALA A 199 -4.76 -5.11 7.77
C ALA A 199 -5.46 -6.47 7.92
N LEU A 200 -6.40 -6.58 8.86
CA LEU A 200 -7.21 -7.79 9.05
C LEU A 200 -8.09 -8.08 7.83
N LEU A 201 -8.76 -7.08 7.27
CA LEU A 201 -9.57 -7.22 6.05
C LEU A 201 -8.72 -7.68 4.86
N ILE A 202 -7.54 -7.11 4.69
CA ILE A 202 -6.60 -7.52 3.64
C ILE A 202 -6.16 -8.97 3.86
N LEU A 203 -5.83 -9.36 5.10
CA LEU A 203 -5.43 -10.72 5.43
C LEU A 203 -6.55 -11.73 5.12
N ILE A 204 -7.80 -11.41 5.48
CA ILE A 204 -8.97 -12.22 5.15
C ILE A 204 -9.11 -12.35 3.62
N ALA A 205 -9.01 -11.24 2.89
CA ALA A 205 -9.11 -11.22 1.43
C ALA A 205 -8.02 -12.07 0.76
N LEU A 206 -6.78 -11.98 1.26
CA LEU A 206 -5.68 -12.83 0.84
C LEU A 206 -6.07 -14.30 1.07
N VAL A 207 -6.30 -14.72 2.32
CA VAL A 207 -6.59 -16.13 2.66
C VAL A 207 -7.75 -16.69 1.83
N TYR A 208 -8.83 -15.92 1.67
CA TYR A 208 -10.00 -16.29 0.87
C TYR A 208 -9.66 -16.50 -0.61
N CYS A 209 -8.91 -15.58 -1.21
CA CYS A 209 -8.56 -15.64 -2.63
C CYS A 209 -7.39 -16.58 -2.96
N ARG A 210 -6.62 -17.05 -1.98
CA ARG A 210 -5.37 -17.80 -2.17
C ARG A 210 -5.42 -18.86 -3.27
N ARG A 211 -6.43 -19.73 -3.25
CA ARG A 211 -6.53 -20.87 -4.18
C ARG A 211 -6.85 -20.44 -5.61
N HIS A 212 -7.72 -19.45 -5.80
CA HIS A 212 -8.11 -18.97 -7.11
C HIS A 212 -7.06 -18.03 -7.71
N TYR A 213 -6.45 -17.20 -6.85
CA TYR A 213 -5.52 -16.16 -7.25
C TYR A 213 -4.16 -16.71 -7.70
N LEU A 214 -3.59 -17.66 -6.96
CA LEU A 214 -2.26 -18.25 -7.22
C LEU A 214 -2.27 -19.43 -8.21
N ARG A 215 -3.45 -19.82 -8.72
CA ARG A 215 -3.58 -20.84 -9.79
C ARG A 215 -3.77 -20.23 -11.17
N ALA A 216 -4.03 -18.93 -11.24
CA ALA A 216 -4.26 -18.19 -12.48
C ALA A 216 -2.98 -17.54 -13.04
N ALA A 217 -1.82 -18.06 -12.64
CA ALA A 217 -0.47 -17.74 -13.12
C ALA A 217 0.28 -19.05 -13.31
#